data_AF-A0A2M6ZUX6-F1
#
_entry.id   AF-A0A2M6ZUX6-F1
#
_cell.length_a   1.000
_cell.length_b   1.000
_cell.length_c   1.000
_cell.angle_alpha   90.00
_cell.angle_beta   90.00
_cell.angle_gamma   90.00
#
_symmetry.space_group_name_H-M   'P 1'
#
loop_
_entity.id
_entity.type
_entity.pdbx_description
1 polymer ?
#
loop_
_entity_poly.entity_id
_entity_poly.type
_entity_poly.pdbx_seq_one_letter_code
_entity_poly.pdbx_strand_id
1 'polypeptide(L)'
;MKSLLQDLGESFYIAIFRRIPLHGNQFRAGERWDLKARLYLDFVNDEVIRYLIRMLESIDYPGLHFGSGIERGSEVLGDREQLTTWARDIFERVYRILQYLET
;
A
#
# COMPACT_ATOMS: atom_id res chain seq x y z
N MET A 1 -24.01 -0.55 -0.80
CA MET A 1 -22.61 -0.09 -0.88
C MET A 1 -21.88 -0.97 -1.88
N LYS A 2 -22.00 -0.66 -3.17
CA LYS A 2 -21.27 -1.36 -4.23
C LYS A 2 -20.09 -0.47 -4.63
N SER A 3 -18.88 -1.04 -4.62
CA SER A 3 -17.83 -0.72 -5.58
C SER A 3 -17.04 0.60 -5.43
N LEU A 4 -16.56 1.00 -4.25
CA LEU A 4 -15.60 2.14 -4.21
C LEU A 4 -14.21 1.76 -4.76
N LEU A 5 -13.88 0.47 -4.81
CA LEU A 5 -12.51 -0.03 -5.05
C LEU A 5 -12.42 -1.10 -6.14
N GLN A 6 -13.44 -1.23 -7.01
CA GLN A 6 -13.38 -2.17 -8.14
C GLN A 6 -12.38 -1.75 -9.23
N ASP A 7 -11.87 -0.51 -9.19
CA ASP A 7 -11.03 0.09 -10.23
C ASP A 7 -9.59 0.38 -9.76
N LEU A 8 -9.06 -0.38 -8.80
CA LEU A 8 -7.62 -0.35 -8.55
C LEU A 8 -6.96 -1.08 -9.71
N GLY A 9 -6.42 -0.29 -10.65
CA GLY A 9 -5.80 -0.83 -11.87
C GLY A 9 -4.70 -1.85 -11.58
N GLU A 10 -4.49 -2.74 -12.55
CA GLU A 10 -3.45 -3.77 -12.55
C GLU A 10 -2.11 -3.12 -12.16
N SER A 11 -1.42 -3.69 -11.16
CA SER A 11 -0.12 -3.26 -10.58
C SER A 11 -0.16 -2.56 -9.22
N PHE A 12 -1.32 -2.31 -8.63
CA PHE A 12 -1.38 -1.76 -7.26
C PHE A 12 -1.05 -2.82 -6.21
N TYR A 13 -0.33 -2.46 -5.15
CA TYR A 13 0.00 -3.38 -4.06
C TYR A 13 0.07 -2.70 -2.70
N ILE A 14 -0.16 -3.50 -1.65
CA ILE A 14 0.15 -3.17 -0.27
C ILE A 14 1.26 -4.09 0.20
N ALA A 15 2.34 -3.52 0.71
CA ALA A 15 3.35 -4.25 1.46
C ALA A 15 3.21 -3.92 2.96
N ILE A 16 3.13 -4.97 3.78
CA ILE A 16 2.99 -4.90 5.23
C ILE A 16 4.30 -5.31 5.86
N PHE A 17 4.79 -4.48 6.76
CA PHE A 17 6.06 -4.69 7.43
C PHE A 17 5.86 -4.79 8.94
N ARG A 18 6.71 -5.58 9.59
CA ARG A 18 6.94 -5.49 11.02
C ARG A 18 8.17 -4.62 11.25
N ARG A 19 8.02 -3.59 12.09
CA ARG A 19 9.17 -2.81 12.56
C ARG A 19 9.90 -3.60 13.63
N ILE A 20 11.19 -3.87 13.42
CA ILE A 20 12.06 -4.55 14.39
C ILE A 20 12.92 -3.49 15.07
N PRO A 21 12.69 -3.19 16.35
CA PRO A 21 13.50 -2.22 17.06
C PRO A 21 14.91 -2.76 17.28
N LEU A 22 15.92 -1.91 17.07
CA LEU A 22 17.32 -2.28 17.22
C LEU A 22 17.78 -2.30 18.69
N HIS A 23 17.06 -1.61 19.59
CA HIS A 23 17.47 -1.40 20.98
C HIS A 23 16.27 -1.51 21.94
N GLY A 24 15.83 -2.74 22.24
CA GLY A 24 14.69 -2.97 23.15
C GLY A 24 13.37 -2.43 22.57
N ASN A 25 12.52 -1.80 23.39
CA ASN A 25 11.22 -1.24 22.98
C ASN A 25 11.30 0.23 22.48
N GLN A 26 12.49 0.78 22.19
CA GLN A 26 12.64 2.17 21.77
C GLN A 26 12.87 2.31 20.28
N PHE A 27 12.02 3.11 19.62
CA PHE A 27 12.10 3.37 18.19
C PHE A 27 13.13 4.44 17.81
N ARG A 28 14.05 4.13 16.89
CA ARG A 28 15.10 5.08 16.42
C ARG A 28 15.34 5.02 14.91
N ALA A 29 16.03 6.04 14.37
CA ALA A 29 16.49 6.02 12.99
C ALA A 29 17.45 4.83 12.75
N GLY A 30 17.34 4.17 11.60
CA GLY A 30 18.15 3.00 11.23
C GLY A 30 17.51 1.64 11.50
N GLU A 31 16.25 1.61 11.96
CA GLU A 31 15.55 0.37 12.24
C GLU A 31 15.30 -0.53 11.04
N ARG A 32 15.17 -1.82 11.35
CA ARG A 32 14.92 -2.86 10.36
C ARG A 32 13.42 -3.04 10.18
N TRP A 33 13.03 -3.19 8.92
CA TRP A 33 11.68 -3.51 8.53
C TRP A 33 11.69 -4.91 7.91
N ASP A 34 10.89 -5.81 8.46
CA ASP A 34 10.72 -7.15 7.93
C ASP A 34 9.41 -7.23 7.15
N LEU A 35 9.48 -7.60 5.87
CA LEU A 35 8.30 -7.73 5.02
C LEU A 35 7.50 -8.96 5.47
N LYS A 36 6.28 -8.75 5.93
CA LYS A 36 5.39 -9.82 6.38
C LYS A 36 4.47 -10.32 5.28
N ALA A 37 3.96 -9.40 4.47
CA ALA A 37 3.12 -9.75 3.33
C ALA A 37 3.22 -8.68 2.26
N ARG A 38 3.03 -9.10 1.01
CA ARG A 38 2.72 -8.20 -0.10
C ARG A 38 1.46 -8.72 -0.77
N LEU A 39 0.43 -7.88 -0.82
CA LEU A 39 -0.84 -8.18 -1.47
C LEU A 39 -0.94 -7.32 -2.72
N TYR A 40 -1.13 -7.96 -3.87
CA TYR A 40 -1.49 -7.29 -5.10
C TYR A 40 -2.99 -7.00 -5.04
N LEU A 41 -3.35 -5.76 -5.32
CA LEU A 41 -4.70 -5.24 -5.16
C LEU A 41 -5.39 -5.10 -6.51
N ASP A 42 -5.49 -6.21 -7.24
CA ASP A 42 -6.25 -6.26 -8.50
C ASP A 42 -7.75 -5.98 -8.24
N PHE A 43 -8.20 -6.23 -7.01
CA PHE A 43 -9.53 -5.90 -6.54
C PHE A 43 -9.50 -5.71 -5.01
N VAL A 44 -10.08 -4.63 -4.49
CA VAL A 44 -10.27 -4.46 -3.04
C VAL A 44 -11.74 -4.49 -2.70
N ASN A 45 -12.09 -5.37 -1.77
CA ASN A 45 -13.42 -5.50 -1.21
C ASN A 45 -13.35 -5.56 0.32
N ASP A 46 -14.51 -5.57 0.96
CA ASP A 46 -14.61 -5.62 2.42
C ASP A 46 -13.88 -6.82 3.05
N GLU A 47 -13.77 -7.95 2.34
CA GLU A 47 -13.06 -9.13 2.84
C GLU A 47 -11.55 -8.94 2.85
N VAL A 48 -10.98 -8.40 1.76
CA VAL A 48 -9.56 -8.03 1.66
C VAL A 48 -9.22 -7.01 2.74
N ILE A 49 -10.10 -6.05 2.99
CA ILE A 49 -9.90 -5.02 4.01
C ILE A 49 -9.93 -5.63 5.41
N ARG A 50 -10.92 -6.46 5.73
CA ARG A 50 -10.96 -7.17 7.02
C ARG A 50 -9.72 -8.04 7.23
N TYR A 51 -9.23 -8.67 6.16
CA TYR A 51 -8.00 -9.45 6.21
C TYR A 51 -6.76 -8.57 6.48
N LEU A 52 -6.63 -7.43 5.79
CA LEU A 52 -5.58 -6.44 6.02
C LEU A 52 -5.57 -5.94 7.47
N ILE A 53 -6.73 -5.53 7.99
CA ILE A 53 -6.89 -5.05 9.37
C ILE A 53 -6.43 -6.13 10.36
N ARG A 54 -6.92 -7.37 10.22
CA ARG A 54 -6.50 -8.48 11.08
C ARG A 54 -5.00 -8.75 11.01
N MET A 55 -4.39 -8.61 9.84
CA MET A 55 -2.94 -8.79 9.71
C MET A 55 -2.17 -7.68 10.41
N LEU A 56 -2.61 -6.43 10.30
CA LEU A 56 -2.01 -5.29 11.00
C LEU A 56 -2.12 -5.43 12.51
N GLU A 57 -3.29 -5.84 13.01
CA GLU A 57 -3.52 -6.12 14.44
C GLU A 57 -2.65 -7.27 14.96
N SER A 58 -2.27 -8.22 14.11
CA SER A 58 -1.42 -9.36 14.48
C SER A 58 0.07 -9.03 14.54
N ILE A 59 0.49 -7.86 14.07
CA ILE A 59 1.90 -7.47 13.95
C ILE A 59 2.21 -6.40 15.00
N ASP A 60 3.14 -6.68 15.90
CA ASP A 60 3.69 -5.65 16.78
C ASP A 60 4.35 -4.55 15.94
N TYR A 61 3.88 -3.31 16.07
CA TYR A 61 4.40 -2.13 15.37
C TYR A 61 4.35 -2.27 13.83
N PRO A 62 3.14 -2.30 13.25
CA PRO A 62 2.97 -2.51 11.82
C PRO A 62 3.35 -1.28 11.01
N GLY A 63 3.94 -1.51 9.84
CA GLY A 63 4.15 -0.51 8.79
C GLY A 63 3.41 -0.90 7.52
N LEU A 64 2.95 0.10 6.79
CA LEU A 64 2.27 -0.05 5.51
C LEU A 64 3.00 0.72 4.43
N HIS A 65 3.12 0.11 3.26
CA HIS A 65 3.56 0.76 2.04
C HIS A 65 2.55 0.47 0.93
N PHE A 66 1.94 1.52 0.41
CA PHE A 66 1.08 1.47 -0.77
C PHE A 66 1.88 1.89 -1.98
N GLY A 67 1.77 1.15 -3.07
CA GLY A 67 2.44 1.52 -4.31
C GLY A 67 1.73 0.94 -5.52
N SER A 68 2.13 1.45 -6.68
CA SER A 68 1.83 0.83 -7.96
C SER A 68 3.13 0.61 -8.70
N GLY A 69 3.22 -0.46 -9.47
CA GLY A 69 4.33 -0.69 -10.39
C GLY A 69 4.09 0.00 -11.74
N ILE A 70 5.15 0.58 -12.31
CA ILE A 70 5.19 0.88 -13.75
C ILE A 70 6.02 -0.21 -14.40
N GLU A 71 5.47 -0.86 -15.42
CA GLU A 71 6.21 -1.87 -16.16
C GLU A 71 7.47 -1.28 -16.80
N ARG A 72 8.56 -2.06 -16.77
CA ARG A 72 9.80 -1.65 -17.42
C ARG A 72 9.57 -1.51 -18.92
N GLY A 73 9.89 -0.35 -19.47
CA GLY A 73 9.67 -0.05 -20.89
C GLY A 73 8.34 0.62 -21.19
N SER A 74 7.49 0.87 -20.18
CA SER A 74 6.30 1.71 -20.34
C SER A 74 6.68 3.10 -20.85
N GLU A 75 5.95 3.59 -21.85
CA GLU A 75 6.13 4.92 -22.44
C GLU A 75 5.96 6.04 -21.39
N VAL A 76 5.16 5.80 -20.34
CA VAL A 76 4.97 6.71 -19.20
C VAL A 76 6.29 7.07 -18.52
N LEU A 77 7.28 6.17 -18.51
CA LEU A 77 8.60 6.47 -17.92
C LEU A 77 9.42 7.47 -18.73
N GLY A 78 9.14 7.60 -20.03
CA GLY A 78 9.81 8.54 -20.94
C GLY A 78 9.14 9.92 -20.98
N ASP A 79 7.93 10.05 -20.47
CA ASP A 79 7.13 11.27 -20.52
C ASP A 79 6.82 11.80 -19.11
N ARG A 80 7.40 12.96 -18.79
CA ARG A 80 7.26 13.60 -17.48
C ARG A 80 5.80 13.95 -17.14
N GLU A 81 5.02 14.40 -18.11
CA GLU A 81 3.64 14.83 -17.88
C GLU A 81 2.74 13.61 -17.59
N GLN A 82 2.92 12.54 -18.37
CA GLN A 82 2.24 11.27 -18.12
C GLN A 82 2.63 10.67 -16.77
N LEU A 83 3.93 10.67 -16.42
CA LEU A 83 4.39 10.16 -15.13
C LEU A 83 3.81 10.95 -13.96
N THR A 84 3.73 12.28 -14.09
CA THR A 84 3.13 13.15 -13.07
C THR A 84 1.64 12.85 -12.89
N THR A 85 0.93 12.69 -13.99
CA THR A 85 -0.51 12.36 -14.00
C THR A 85 -0.75 11.00 -13.35
N TRP A 86 0.02 9.99 -13.75
CA TRP A 86 -0.05 8.64 -13.19
C TRP A 86 0.24 8.62 -11.68
N ALA A 87 1.25 9.37 -11.22
CA ALA A 87 1.56 9.49 -9.80
C ALA A 87 0.42 10.16 -9.01
N ARG A 88 -0.18 11.23 -9.54
CA ARG A 88 -1.33 11.90 -8.90
C ARG A 88 -2.51 10.95 -8.74
N ASP A 89 -2.84 10.20 -9.79
CA ASP A 89 -3.97 9.27 -9.76
C ASP A 89 -3.78 8.17 -8.71
N ILE A 90 -2.53 7.73 -8.49
CA ILE A 90 -2.19 6.80 -7.41
C ILE A 90 -2.42 7.43 -6.04
N PHE A 91 -1.95 8.66 -5.82
CA PHE A 91 -2.17 9.33 -4.54
C PHE A 91 -3.66 9.45 -4.23
N GLU A 92 -4.50 9.80 -5.20
CA GLU A 92 -5.95 9.85 -5.02
C GLU A 92 -6.54 8.48 -4.68
N ARG A 93 -6.09 7.41 -5.33
CA ARG A 93 -6.51 6.03 -5.02
C ARG A 93 -6.09 5.59 -3.62
N VAL A 94 -4.83 5.84 -3.23
CA VAL A 94 -4.35 5.56 -1.85
C VAL A 94 -5.19 6.32 -0.83
N TYR A 95 -5.45 7.61 -1.08
CA TYR A 95 -6.23 8.43 -0.16
C TYR A 95 -7.63 7.86 0.08
N ARG A 96 -8.32 7.40 -0.98
CA ARG A 96 -9.63 6.75 -0.85
C ARG A 96 -9.58 5.45 -0.04
N ILE A 97 -8.52 4.65 -0.21
CA ILE A 97 -8.31 3.44 0.59
C ILE A 97 -8.14 3.81 2.06
N LEU A 98 -7.30 4.80 2.37
CA LEU A 98 -7.07 5.25 3.74
C LEU A 98 -8.35 5.79 4.39
N GLN A 99 -9.12 6.63 3.68
CA GLN A 99 -10.40 7.13 4.19
C GLN A 99 -11.39 6.01 4.53
N TYR A 100 -11.43 4.94 3.72
CA TYR A 100 -12.27 3.79 4.01
C TYR A 100 -11.80 3.03 5.26
N LEU A 101 -10.49 2.94 5.49
CA LEU A 101 -9.94 2.27 6.68
C LEU A 101 -10.20 3.04 7.99
N GLU A 102 -10.52 4.34 7.92
CA GLU A 102 -10.83 5.18 9.09
C GLU A 102 -12.29 5.04 9.57
N THR A 103 -13.20 4.48 8.76
CA THR A 103 -14.62 4.28 9.06
C THR A 103 -14.94 2.90 9.61
#